data_AF-A0A0F0CW75-F1
#
_entry.id   AF-A0A0F0CW75-F1
#
_cell.length_a   1.000
_cell.length_b   1.000
_cell.length_c   1.000
_cell.angle_alpha   90.00
_cell.angle_beta   90.00
_cell.angle_gamma   90.00
#
_symmetry.space_group_name_H-M   'P 1'
#
loop_
_entity.id
_entity.type
_entity.pdbx_description
1 polymer ?
#
loop_
_entity_poly.entity_id
_entity_poly.type
_entity_poly.pdbx_seq_one_letter_code
_entity_poly.pdbx_strand_id
1 'polypeptide(L)'
;MDKLLKAFQAFYRENSEMWLEKFDYKEAGPHLLLMAFLQRVINGGGKIHREMAVGTGRTDLLIEFNGERFVLELKLKRLPSAKQKGLDQISRYLDTLGMTKGYLILFEIKPSSVVTWETRVKWETLSHQNKEITIVEM
;
A
#
# COMPACT_ATOMS: atom_id res chain seq x y z
N MET A 1 -3.40 -6.30 -10.27
CA MET A 1 -3.11 -5.16 -9.37
C MET A 1 -1.87 -4.37 -9.78
N ASP A 2 -0.76 -5.01 -10.16
CA ASP A 2 0.53 -4.36 -10.47
C ASP A 2 0.46 -3.11 -11.36
N LYS A 3 -0.23 -3.19 -12.51
CA LYS A 3 -0.38 -2.05 -13.44
C LYS A 3 -0.99 -0.82 -12.74
N LEU A 4 -1.94 -1.04 -11.84
CA LEU A 4 -2.63 0.01 -11.10
C LEU A 4 -1.71 0.66 -10.07
N LEU A 5 -0.92 -0.12 -9.34
CA LEU A 5 0.04 0.41 -8.36
C LEU A 5 1.25 1.09 -9.03
N LYS A 6 1.68 0.63 -10.20
CA LYS A 6 2.68 1.35 -11.02
C LYS A 6 2.15 2.69 -11.50
N ALA A 7 0.91 2.73 -11.98
CA ALA A 7 0.26 3.99 -12.33
C ALA A 7 0.09 4.90 -11.10
N PHE A 8 -0.17 4.33 -9.92
CA PHE A 8 -0.22 5.09 -8.68
C PHE A 8 1.13 5.71 -8.34
N GLN A 9 2.24 4.96 -8.43
CA GLN A 9 3.58 5.51 -8.16
C GLN A 9 3.93 6.68 -9.08
N ALA A 10 3.62 6.58 -10.37
CA ALA A 10 3.82 7.67 -11.31
C ALA A 10 3.00 8.91 -10.91
N PHE A 11 1.70 8.72 -10.67
CA PHE A 11 0.82 9.78 -10.18
C PHE A 11 1.31 10.39 -8.86
N TYR A 12 1.73 9.55 -7.91
CA TYR A 12 2.20 9.97 -6.60
C TYR A 12 3.48 10.78 -6.72
N ARG A 13 4.43 10.37 -7.58
CA ARG A 13 5.63 11.16 -7.90
C ARG A 13 5.30 12.54 -8.44
N GLU A 14 4.40 12.62 -9.41
CA GLU A 14 4.06 13.86 -10.10
C GLU A 14 3.27 14.84 -9.22
N ASN A 15 2.46 14.32 -8.29
CA ASN A 15 1.45 15.12 -7.62
C ASN A 15 1.64 15.21 -6.10
N SER A 16 2.24 14.24 -5.41
CA SER A 16 2.09 14.13 -3.94
C SER A 16 2.71 15.28 -3.14
N GLU A 17 3.85 15.84 -3.55
CA GLU A 17 4.59 16.80 -2.71
C GLU A 17 3.79 18.07 -2.43
N MET A 18 3.17 18.65 -3.46
CA MET A 18 2.31 19.84 -3.31
C MET A 18 1.12 19.60 -2.37
N TRP A 19 0.64 18.36 -2.30
CA TRP A 19 -0.52 18.00 -1.49
C TRP A 19 -0.10 17.67 -0.05
N LEU A 20 0.99 16.92 0.14
CA LEU A 20 1.50 16.54 1.46
C LEU A 20 1.97 17.73 2.29
N GLU A 21 2.43 18.81 1.65
CA GLU A 21 2.76 20.05 2.35
C GLU A 21 1.53 20.79 2.89
N LYS A 22 0.38 20.65 2.21
CA LYS A 22 -0.87 21.36 2.53
C LYS A 22 -1.78 20.61 3.52
N PHE A 23 -1.59 19.30 3.69
CA PHE A 23 -2.37 18.55 4.66
C PHE A 23 -1.83 18.74 6.08
N ASP A 24 -2.69 19.20 6.99
CA ASP A 24 -2.40 19.17 8.43
C ASP A 24 -2.15 17.73 8.93
N TYR A 25 -2.75 16.75 8.24
CA TYR A 25 -2.59 15.31 8.50
C TYR A 25 -1.56 14.69 7.55
N LYS A 26 -0.30 15.14 7.63
CA LYS A 26 0.83 14.61 6.82
C LYS A 26 0.96 13.10 6.87
N GLU A 27 0.50 12.50 7.96
CA GLU A 27 0.58 11.07 8.24
C GLU A 27 -0.50 10.25 7.53
N ALA A 28 -1.72 10.79 7.39
CA ALA A 28 -2.82 10.10 6.72
C ALA A 28 -2.87 10.39 5.21
N GLY A 29 -2.25 11.49 4.77
CA GLY A 29 -2.24 11.96 3.39
C GLY A 29 -1.91 10.88 2.35
N PRO A 30 -0.80 10.13 2.48
CA PRO A 30 -0.45 9.08 1.51
C PRO A 30 -1.49 7.97 1.40
N HIS A 31 -2.05 7.55 2.54
CA HIS A 31 -3.12 6.53 2.58
C HIS A 31 -4.39 7.07 1.90
N LEU A 32 -4.81 8.29 2.24
CA LEU A 32 -5.98 8.93 1.62
C LEU A 32 -5.81 9.10 0.11
N LEU A 33 -4.62 9.50 -0.35
CA LEU A 33 -4.29 9.61 -1.78
C LEU A 33 -4.38 8.26 -2.50
N LEU A 34 -3.83 7.19 -1.91
CA LEU A 34 -3.96 5.85 -2.48
C LEU A 34 -5.43 5.43 -2.56
N MET A 35 -6.22 5.62 -1.50
CA MET A 35 -7.63 5.26 -1.50
C MET A 35 -8.43 6.05 -2.54
N ALA A 36 -8.21 7.36 -2.64
CA ALA A 36 -8.84 8.21 -3.64
C ALA A 36 -8.44 7.79 -5.06
N PHE A 37 -7.16 7.48 -5.27
CA PHE A 37 -6.67 6.93 -6.52
C PHE A 37 -7.42 5.63 -6.84
N LEU A 38 -7.45 4.67 -5.90
CA LEU A 38 -8.09 3.38 -6.08
C LEU A 38 -9.60 3.43 -6.31
N GLN A 39 -10.29 4.55 -6.08
CA GLN A 39 -11.73 4.72 -6.39
C GLN A 39 -12.09 4.25 -7.82
N ARG A 40 -11.14 4.31 -8.78
CA ARG A 40 -11.36 3.77 -10.13
C ARG A 40 -11.65 2.27 -10.20
N VAL A 41 -11.26 1.50 -9.18
CA VAL A 41 -11.66 0.08 -9.04
C VAL A 41 -13.17 -0.02 -8.94
N ILE A 42 -13.80 0.85 -8.15
CA ILE A 42 -15.26 0.90 -8.01
C ILE A 42 -15.90 1.32 -9.33
N ASN A 43 -15.32 2.31 -10.03
CA ASN A 43 -15.79 2.72 -11.36
C ASN A 43 -15.72 1.58 -12.38
N GLY A 44 -14.78 0.64 -12.22
CA GLY A 44 -14.66 -0.56 -13.03
C GLY A 44 -15.52 -1.75 -12.54
N GLY A 45 -16.44 -1.54 -11.60
CA GLY A 45 -17.32 -2.59 -11.06
C GLY A 45 -16.73 -3.44 -9.94
N GLY A 46 -15.55 -3.07 -9.42
CA GLY A 46 -14.94 -3.73 -8.26
C GLY A 46 -15.43 -3.18 -6.92
N LYS A 47 -14.85 -3.70 -5.84
CA LYS A 47 -15.11 -3.29 -4.45
C LYS A 47 -13.82 -2.98 -3.72
N ILE A 48 -13.90 -2.04 -2.78
CA ILE A 48 -12.81 -1.72 -1.85
C ILE A 48 -13.38 -1.81 -0.44
N HIS A 49 -12.89 -2.77 0.32
CA HIS A 49 -13.14 -2.88 1.75
C HIS A 49 -12.00 -2.20 2.50
N ARG A 50 -12.34 -1.23 3.34
CA ARG A 50 -11.39 -0.43 4.13
C ARG A 50 -11.45 -0.89 5.58
N GLU A 51 -10.32 -0.93 6.26
CA GLU A 51 -10.25 -1.33 7.68
C GLU A 51 -10.98 -2.65 7.95
N MET A 52 -10.84 -3.60 7.02
CA MET A 52 -11.63 -4.82 7.01
C MET A 52 -11.19 -5.70 8.18
N ALA A 53 -12.12 -6.07 9.06
CA ALA A 53 -11.84 -6.90 10.22
C ALA A 53 -11.41 -8.32 9.80
N VAL A 54 -10.18 -8.69 10.15
CA VAL A 54 -9.57 -9.98 9.82
C VAL A 54 -9.03 -10.61 11.11
N GLY A 55 -9.76 -11.61 11.61
CA GLY A 55 -9.45 -12.23 12.89
C GLY A 55 -9.54 -11.22 14.03
N THR A 56 -8.44 -11.02 14.75
CA THR A 56 -8.33 -10.02 15.84
C THR A 56 -7.81 -8.66 15.38
N GLY A 57 -7.50 -8.51 14.08
CA GLY A 57 -6.93 -7.29 13.50
C GLY A 57 -7.79 -6.71 12.38
N ARG A 58 -7.23 -5.74 11.66
CA ARG A 58 -7.84 -5.14 10.47
C ARG A 58 -6.78 -4.98 9.40
N THR A 59 -7.09 -5.38 8.16
CA THR A 59 -6.26 -5.03 7.02
C THR A 59 -6.68 -3.65 6.52
N ASP A 60 -5.70 -2.84 6.10
CA ASP A 60 -5.98 -1.50 5.60
C ASP A 60 -6.94 -1.54 4.41
N LEU A 61 -6.65 -2.39 3.41
CA LEU A 61 -7.45 -2.53 2.20
C LEU A 61 -7.55 -3.98 1.72
N LEU A 62 -8.77 -4.43 1.50
CA LEU A 62 -9.09 -5.61 0.68
C LEU A 62 -9.83 -5.16 -0.58
N ILE A 63 -9.26 -5.46 -1.74
CA ILE A 63 -9.79 -5.06 -3.04
C ILE A 63 -10.34 -6.30 -3.75
N GLU A 64 -11.57 -6.22 -4.23
CA GLU A 64 -12.16 -7.22 -5.12
C GLU A 64 -12.32 -6.63 -6.52
N PHE A 65 -11.72 -7.25 -7.53
CA PHE A 65 -11.83 -6.79 -8.91
C PHE A 65 -11.70 -7.96 -9.88
N ASN A 66 -12.62 -8.07 -10.84
CA ASN A 66 -12.63 -9.12 -11.87
C ASN A 66 -12.51 -10.56 -11.31
N GLY A 67 -13.20 -10.85 -10.21
CA GLY A 67 -13.17 -12.16 -9.55
C GLY A 67 -11.93 -12.45 -8.71
N GLU A 68 -10.95 -11.55 -8.67
CA GLU A 68 -9.75 -11.66 -7.85
C GLU A 68 -9.82 -10.78 -6.60
N ARG A 69 -9.10 -11.21 -5.56
CA ARG A 69 -8.93 -10.47 -4.30
C ARG A 69 -7.48 -10.04 -4.13
N PHE A 70 -7.27 -8.82 -3.65
CA PHE A 70 -5.94 -8.26 -3.38
C PHE A 70 -5.92 -7.63 -1.99
N VAL A 71 -4.99 -8.06 -1.15
CA VAL A 71 -4.74 -7.49 0.18
C VAL A 71 -3.60 -6.48 0.07
N LEU A 72 -3.86 -5.25 0.51
CA LEU A 72 -2.88 -4.18 0.60
C LEU A 72 -2.73 -3.78 2.06
N GLU A 73 -1.49 -3.82 2.55
CA GLU A 73 -1.08 -3.30 3.85
C GLU A 73 -0.19 -2.08 3.63
N LEU A 74 -0.43 -0.99 4.37
CA LEU A 74 0.23 0.29 4.19
C LEU A 74 1.06 0.61 5.44
N LYS A 75 2.31 1.07 5.25
CA LYS A 75 3.13 1.63 6.33
C LYS A 75 3.83 2.89 5.88
N LEU A 76 4.02 3.80 6.83
CA LEU A 76 4.96 4.91 6.68
C LEU A 76 6.34 4.45 7.14
N LYS A 77 7.40 4.82 6.41
CA LYS A 77 8.80 4.52 6.75
C LYS A 77 9.35 5.40 7.89
N ARG A 78 8.66 5.42 9.03
CA ARG A 78 9.08 6.19 10.21
C ARG A 78 10.24 5.57 10.97
N LEU A 79 10.21 4.24 11.05
CA LEU A 79 11.16 3.46 11.83
C LEU A 79 11.77 2.38 10.94
N PRO A 80 13.02 1.95 11.19
CA PRO A 80 13.63 0.84 10.46
C PRO A 80 12.80 -0.44 10.48
N SER A 81 12.00 -0.65 11.54
CA SER A 81 11.13 -1.82 11.71
C SER A 81 9.82 -1.78 10.92
N ALA A 82 9.48 -0.69 10.22
CA ALA A 82 8.21 -0.53 9.52
C ALA A 82 7.99 -1.63 8.45
N LYS A 83 9.02 -1.94 7.66
CA LYS A 83 8.98 -3.03 6.66
C LYS A 83 8.68 -4.38 7.31
N GLN A 84 9.45 -4.76 8.34
CA GLN A 84 9.27 -6.04 9.01
C GLN A 84 7.89 -6.19 9.65
N LYS A 85 7.43 -5.15 10.37
CA LYS A 85 6.08 -5.14 10.96
C LYS A 85 4.98 -5.27 9.90
N GLY A 86 5.13 -4.58 8.76
CA GLY A 86 4.21 -4.70 7.64
C GLY A 86 4.16 -6.11 7.06
N LEU A 87 5.34 -6.74 6.86
CA LEU A 87 5.45 -8.12 6.37
C LEU A 87 4.78 -9.11 7.32
N ASP A 88 5.05 -9.03 8.63
CA ASP A 88 4.43 -9.91 9.62
C ASP A 88 2.92 -9.71 9.70
N GLN A 89 2.45 -8.47 9.57
CA GLN A 89 1.03 -8.14 9.64
C GLN A 89 0.26 -8.65 8.42
N ILE A 90 0.75 -8.37 7.20
CA ILE A 90 0.08 -8.84 5.99
C ILE A 90 0.11 -10.38 5.88
N SER A 91 1.19 -11.06 6.30
CA SER A 91 1.22 -12.52 6.31
C SER A 91 0.10 -13.13 7.16
N ARG A 92 -0.15 -12.60 8.36
CA ARG A 92 -1.28 -13.03 9.22
C ARG A 92 -2.65 -12.82 8.57
N TYR A 93 -2.82 -11.72 7.85
CA TYR A 93 -4.08 -11.47 7.14
C TYR A 93 -4.28 -12.40 5.96
N LEU A 94 -3.21 -12.67 5.20
CA LEU A 94 -3.24 -13.64 4.13
C LEU A 94 -3.56 -15.04 4.64
N ASP A 95 -3.03 -15.46 5.80
CA ASP A 95 -3.42 -16.73 6.43
C ASP A 95 -4.90 -16.80 6.76
N THR A 96 -5.43 -15.77 7.42
CA THR A 96 -6.85 -15.72 7.82
C THR A 96 -7.79 -15.71 6.61
N LEU A 97 -7.37 -15.10 5.50
CA LEU A 97 -8.14 -15.01 4.27
C LEU A 97 -7.95 -16.21 3.33
N GLY A 98 -7.08 -17.18 3.68
CA GLY A 98 -6.76 -18.32 2.81
C GLY A 98 -6.01 -17.91 1.54
N MET A 99 -5.27 -16.79 1.58
CA MET A 99 -4.53 -16.21 0.47
C MET A 99 -3.02 -16.42 0.62
N THR A 100 -2.30 -16.38 -0.50
CA THR A 100 -0.84 -16.55 -0.53
C THR A 100 -0.10 -15.33 -1.08
N LYS A 101 -0.81 -14.32 -1.60
CA LYS A 101 -0.23 -13.15 -2.26
C LYS A 101 -0.80 -11.84 -1.69
N GLY A 102 0.07 -10.86 -1.46
CA GLY A 102 -0.33 -9.53 -0.98
C GLY A 102 0.66 -8.43 -1.35
N TYR A 103 0.26 -7.18 -1.11
CA TYR A 103 1.06 -6.00 -1.38
C TYR A 103 1.35 -5.22 -0.11
N LEU A 104 2.62 -4.97 0.18
CA LEU A 104 3.04 -4.07 1.25
C LEU A 104 3.46 -2.74 0.63
N ILE A 105 2.69 -1.68 0.89
CA ILE A 105 2.96 -0.34 0.39
C ILE A 105 3.74 0.44 1.46
N LEU A 106 4.95 0.88 1.14
CA LEU A 106 5.81 1.63 2.05
C LEU A 106 5.97 3.07 1.56
N PHE A 107 5.39 4.02 2.29
CA PHE A 107 5.51 5.43 1.98
C PHE A 107 6.72 6.05 2.66
N GLU A 108 7.60 6.67 1.89
CA GLU A 108 8.65 7.55 2.37
C GLU A 108 8.03 8.88 2.80
N ILE A 109 8.41 9.32 4.00
CA ILE A 109 7.89 10.54 4.62
C ILE A 109 8.86 11.72 4.51
N LYS A 110 10.12 11.44 4.17
CA LYS A 110 11.11 12.49 3.89
C LYS A 110 10.77 13.15 2.55
N PRO A 111 10.98 14.48 2.42
CA PRO A 111 10.77 15.18 1.15
C PRO A 111 11.74 14.68 0.07
N SER A 112 11.41 14.86 -1.21
CA SER A 112 12.28 14.41 -2.31
C SER A 112 13.66 15.07 -2.34
N SER A 113 13.78 16.26 -1.71
CA SER A 113 15.05 16.95 -1.50
C SER A 113 16.01 16.23 -0.55
N VAL A 114 15.50 15.32 0.29
CA VAL A 114 16.30 14.50 1.22
C VAL A 114 16.45 13.07 0.72
N VAL A 115 15.38 12.48 0.18
CA VAL A 115 15.42 11.15 -0.44
C VAL A 115 14.84 11.27 -1.84
N THR A 116 15.66 11.13 -2.88
CA THR A 116 15.20 11.38 -4.26
C THR A 116 14.20 10.32 -4.74
N TRP A 117 13.35 10.67 -5.70
CA TRP A 117 12.36 9.75 -6.28
C TRP A 117 12.99 8.48 -6.84
N GLU A 118 14.19 8.57 -7.42
CA GLU A 118 14.97 7.44 -7.94
C GLU A 118 15.35 6.45 -6.83
N THR A 119 15.53 6.94 -5.61
CA THR A 119 15.87 6.10 -4.43
C THR A 119 14.62 5.55 -3.74
N ARG A 120 13.50 6.29 -3.79
CA ARG A 120 12.24 5.97 -3.11
C ARG A 120 11.41 4.93 -3.85
N VAL A 121 11.35 5.03 -5.18
CA VAL A 121 10.48 4.19 -6.01
C VAL A 121 11.14 2.83 -6.21
N LYS A 122 10.64 1.82 -5.49
CA LYS A 122 11.17 0.45 -5.56
C LYS A 122 10.05 -0.58 -5.60
N TRP A 123 10.33 -1.68 -6.28
CA TRP A 123 9.52 -2.89 -6.30
C TRP A 123 10.39 -4.06 -5.95
N GLU A 124 9.94 -4.86 -5.01
CA GLU A 124 10.61 -6.09 -4.60
C GLU A 124 9.53 -7.13 -4.29
N THR A 125 9.62 -8.31 -4.91
CA THR A 125 8.78 -9.44 -4.53
C THR A 125 9.64 -10.42 -3.76
N LEU A 126 9.19 -10.79 -2.56
CA LEU A 126 9.89 -11.73 -1.69
C LEU A 126 8.93 -12.75 -1.09
N SER A 127 9.48 -13.85 -0.60
CA SER A 127 8.74 -14.83 0.21
C SER A 127 8.94 -14.52 1.70
N HIS A 128 7.85 -14.39 2.45
CA HIS A 128 7.87 -14.23 3.91
C HIS A 128 6.78 -15.09 4.54
N GLN A 129 7.16 -16.00 5.46
CA GLN A 129 6.21 -16.94 6.09
C GLN A 129 5.35 -17.71 5.07
N ASN A 130 5.97 -18.19 3.99
CA ASN A 130 5.31 -18.89 2.86
C ASN A 130 4.26 -18.04 2.10
N LYS A 131 4.33 -16.72 2.20
CA LYS A 131 3.53 -15.77 1.41
C LYS A 131 4.41 -15.03 0.42
N GLU A 132 3.93 -14.87 -0.81
CA GLU A 132 4.55 -14.01 -1.80
C GLU A 132 4.06 -12.57 -1.57
N ILE A 133 4.94 -11.69 -1.10
CA ILE A 133 4.60 -10.30 -0.82
C ILE A 133 5.36 -9.40 -1.79
N THR A 134 4.61 -8.58 -2.50
CA THR A 134 5.18 -7.52 -3.35
C THR A 134 5.24 -6.21 -2.56
N ILE A 135 6.45 -5.75 -2.30
CA ILE A 135 6.73 -4.48 -1.65
C ILE A 135 6.75 -3.40 -2.71
N VAL A 136 5.98 -2.34 -2.49
CA VAL A 136 5.89 -1.17 -3.37
C VAL A 136 6.26 0.06 -2.54
N GLU A 137 7.42 0.64 -2.82
CA GLU A 137 7.94 1.81 -2.09
C GLU A 137 7.74 3.08 -2.91
N MET A 138 7.35 4.20 -2.27
CA MET A 138 7.26 5.53 -2.90
C MET A 138 7.32 6.68 -1.90
#